data_AF-A0A8T3TKH6-F1
#
_entry.id   AF-A0A8T3TKH6-F1
#
_cell.length_a   1.000
_cell.length_b   1.000
_cell.length_c   1.000
_cell.angle_alpha   90.00
_cell.angle_beta   90.00
_cell.angle_gamma   90.00
#
_symmetry.space_group_name_H-M   'P 1'
#
loop_
_entity.id
_entity.type
_entity.pdbx_description
1 polymer ?
#
loop_
_entity_poly.entity_id
_entity_poly.type
_entity_poly.pdbx_seq_one_letter_code
_entity_poly.pdbx_strand_id
1 'polypeptide(L)'
;MCRQGGDEGGPALTALLRLAGADNFAQQTVLQVILPGLVRLSRRVRYVREADARRWANEDELAQDVVAIAYEQIRALAGTTQPWAARTLLDTTWRRLRSILDDEGRHRARFQPLWPSAEIESPADRSPAEHVAQLVIDAVGDGRLDQSGAQLFYARRVLGDSLNSLVPVSGLSRWTLRERIAGSAQVLADAS
;
A
#
# COMPACT_ATOMS: atom_id res chain seq x y z
N MET A 1 -0.19 24.29 -30.09
CA MET A 1 -1.55 24.88 -30.21
C MET A 1 -2.56 23.76 -30.27
N CYS A 2 -3.32 23.51 -29.19
CA CYS A 2 -4.55 22.70 -29.18
C CYS A 2 -5.60 23.42 -28.32
N ARG A 3 -6.78 23.61 -28.92
CA ARG A 3 -7.99 24.36 -28.50
C ARG A 3 -8.41 24.12 -27.04
N GLN A 4 -8.71 25.15 -26.24
CA GLN A 4 -9.97 25.91 -26.19
C GLN A 4 -11.22 25.01 -26.09
N GLY A 5 -11.74 24.87 -24.87
CA GLY A 5 -12.97 24.13 -24.57
C GLY A 5 -13.27 23.92 -23.07
N GLY A 6 -12.42 24.41 -22.16
CA GLY A 6 -12.55 24.15 -20.71
C GLY A 6 -12.86 25.36 -19.83
N ASP A 7 -12.98 26.57 -20.39
CA ASP A 7 -12.99 27.81 -19.59
C ASP A 7 -14.38 28.23 -19.08
N GLU A 8 -15.47 27.78 -19.71
CA GLU A 8 -16.83 28.19 -19.30
C GLU A 8 -17.25 27.59 -17.94
N GLY A 9 -16.73 26.40 -17.59
CA GLY A 9 -16.99 25.75 -16.30
C GLY A 9 -16.06 26.19 -15.16
N GLY A 10 -14.97 26.89 -15.47
CA GLY A 10 -13.94 27.29 -14.49
C GLY A 10 -14.47 28.23 -13.40
N PRO A 11 -15.20 29.31 -13.74
CA PRO A 11 -15.77 30.23 -12.75
C PRO A 11 -16.84 29.57 -11.88
N ALA A 12 -17.70 28.73 -12.47
CA ALA A 12 -18.75 28.02 -11.75
C ALA A 12 -18.17 27.04 -10.74
N LEU A 13 -17.16 26.25 -11.14
CA LEU A 13 -16.50 25.33 -10.22
C LEU A 13 -15.72 26.07 -9.12
N THR A 14 -15.11 27.21 -9.44
CA THR A 14 -14.47 28.09 -8.45
C THR A 14 -15.49 28.58 -7.42
N ALA A 15 -16.66 29.02 -7.86
CA ALA A 15 -17.74 29.45 -6.98
C ALA A 15 -18.27 28.29 -6.12
N LEU A 16 -18.44 27.11 -6.71
CA LEU A 16 -18.85 25.89 -6.00
C LEU A 16 -17.83 25.47 -4.94
N LEU A 17 -16.53 25.51 -5.25
CA LEU A 17 -15.48 25.18 -4.30
C LEU A 17 -15.41 26.19 -3.13
N ARG A 18 -15.68 27.47 -3.40
CA ARG A 18 -15.85 28.47 -2.35
C ARG A 18 -17.08 28.17 -1.47
N LEU A 19 -18.20 27.78 -2.07
CA LEU A 19 -19.41 27.39 -1.33
C LEU A 19 -19.22 26.11 -0.51
N ALA A 20 -18.40 25.18 -1.01
CA ALA A 20 -18.09 23.90 -0.39
C ALA A 20 -17.47 24.01 1.02
N GLY A 21 -17.00 25.19 1.43
CA GLY A 21 -16.55 25.44 2.81
C GLY A 21 -17.69 25.47 3.83
N ALA A 22 -18.91 25.78 3.39
CA ALA A 22 -20.10 25.88 4.23
C ALA A 22 -21.17 24.82 3.91
N ASP A 23 -21.12 24.19 2.72
CA ASP A 23 -22.14 23.25 2.25
C ASP A 23 -21.53 21.93 1.76
N ASN A 24 -21.97 20.83 2.37
CA ASN A 24 -21.56 19.47 2.01
C ASN A 24 -22.10 19.04 0.63
N PHE A 25 -23.27 19.52 0.21
CA PHE A 25 -23.79 19.23 -1.13
C PHE A 25 -22.94 19.88 -2.21
N ALA A 26 -22.39 21.06 -1.94
CA ALA A 26 -21.43 21.70 -2.84
C ALA A 26 -20.13 20.89 -2.97
N GLN A 27 -19.62 20.29 -1.88
CA GLN A 27 -18.47 19.37 -1.95
C GLN A 27 -18.76 18.14 -2.82
N GLN A 28 -19.93 17.51 -2.63
CA GLN A 28 -20.34 16.37 -3.46
C GLN A 28 -20.49 16.77 -4.92
N THR A 29 -21.07 17.94 -5.19
CA THR A 29 -21.23 18.45 -6.55
C THR A 29 -19.88 18.68 -7.21
N VAL A 30 -18.92 19.29 -6.50
CA VAL A 30 -17.54 19.46 -6.98
C VAL A 30 -16.92 18.10 -7.32
N LEU A 31 -17.07 17.10 -6.44
CA LEU A 31 -16.57 15.74 -6.68
C LEU A 31 -17.17 15.15 -7.96
N GLN A 32 -18.49 15.21 -8.13
CA GLN A 32 -19.19 14.71 -9.32
C GLN A 32 -18.71 15.39 -10.60
N VAL A 33 -18.49 16.71 -10.57
CA VAL A 33 -17.99 17.47 -11.72
C VAL A 33 -16.58 17.04 -12.12
N ILE A 34 -15.70 16.69 -11.17
CA ILE A 34 -14.33 16.28 -11.46
C ILE A 34 -14.16 14.78 -11.75
N LEU A 35 -15.19 13.95 -11.51
CA LEU A 35 -15.13 12.50 -11.72
C LEU A 35 -14.54 12.07 -13.08
N PRO A 36 -14.93 12.67 -14.22
CA PRO A 36 -14.34 12.29 -15.51
C PRO A 36 -12.82 12.52 -15.57
N GLY A 37 -12.33 13.56 -14.87
CA GLY A 37 -10.90 13.82 -14.71
C GLY A 37 -10.22 12.79 -13.82
N LEU A 38 -10.88 12.38 -12.73
CA LEU A 38 -10.38 11.35 -11.83
C LEU A 38 -10.29 9.98 -12.53
N VAL A 39 -11.27 9.60 -13.36
CA VAL A 39 -11.21 8.37 -14.17
C VAL A 39 -9.99 8.36 -15.10
N ARG A 40 -9.69 9.49 -15.75
CA ARG A 40 -8.47 9.63 -16.59
C ARG A 40 -7.20 9.51 -15.74
N LEU A 41 -7.23 10.03 -14.52
CA LEU A 41 -6.12 9.98 -13.59
C LEU A 41 -5.88 8.54 -13.09
N SER A 42 -6.92 7.78 -12.76
CA SER A 42 -6.81 6.35 -12.41
C SER A 42 -6.18 5.53 -13.53
N ARG A 43 -6.59 5.77 -14.78
CA ARG A 43 -5.97 5.13 -15.97
C ARG A 43 -4.48 5.48 -16.12
N ARG A 44 -4.11 6.73 -15.82
CA ARG A 44 -2.72 7.16 -15.82
C ARG A 44 -1.91 6.47 -14.72
N VAL A 45 -2.45 6.35 -13.51
CA VAL A 45 -1.81 5.63 -12.41
C VAL A 45 -1.61 4.16 -12.78
N ARG A 46 -2.59 3.51 -13.41
CA ARG A 46 -2.48 2.12 -13.86
C ARG A 46 -1.28 1.89 -14.79
N TYR A 47 -1.07 2.79 -15.76
CA TYR A 47 0.08 2.70 -16.66
C TYR A 47 1.42 2.80 -15.91
N VAL A 48 1.49 3.61 -14.85
CA VAL A 48 2.69 3.70 -13.99
C VAL A 48 2.84 2.46 -13.11
N ARG A 49 1.73 1.90 -12.60
CA ARG A 49 1.69 0.68 -11.75
C ARG A 49 2.18 -0.58 -12.47
N GLU A 50 1.90 -0.70 -13.77
CA GLU A 50 2.37 -1.85 -14.56
C GLU A 50 3.91 -1.87 -14.70
N ALA A 51 4.58 -0.73 -14.50
CA ALA A 51 6.04 -0.62 -14.50
C ALA A 51 6.67 -0.83 -13.11
N ASP A 52 6.01 -0.40 -12.03
CA ASP A 52 6.50 -0.47 -10.67
C ASP A 52 5.37 -0.81 -9.68
N ALA A 53 5.58 -1.85 -8.87
CA ALA A 53 4.88 -2.12 -7.61
C ALA A 53 3.33 -2.06 -7.58
N ARG A 54 2.68 -3.21 -7.42
CA ARG A 54 1.24 -3.31 -7.12
C ARG A 54 0.92 -2.78 -5.70
N ARG A 55 0.88 -1.46 -5.52
CA ARG A 55 0.37 -0.80 -4.29
C ARG A 55 -1.09 -1.15 -4.02
N TRP A 56 -1.89 -1.19 -5.08
CA TRP A 56 -3.30 -1.57 -5.04
C TRP A 56 -3.46 -2.96 -5.62
N ALA A 57 -4.24 -3.82 -4.96
CA ALA A 57 -4.46 -5.19 -5.38
C ALA A 57 -5.32 -5.26 -6.65
N ASN A 58 -6.33 -4.39 -6.75
CA ASN A 58 -7.29 -4.35 -7.86
C ASN A 58 -7.60 -2.91 -8.32
N GLU A 59 -8.53 -2.76 -9.27
CA GLU A 59 -8.95 -1.45 -9.80
C GLU A 59 -9.89 -0.71 -8.83
N ASP A 60 -10.69 -1.45 -8.06
CA ASP A 60 -11.66 -0.88 -7.12
C ASP A 60 -10.96 -0.17 -5.95
N GLU A 61 -9.90 -0.77 -5.40
CA GLU A 61 -9.06 -0.15 -4.36
C GLU A 61 -8.40 1.13 -4.87
N LEU A 62 -7.89 1.13 -6.11
CA LEU A 62 -7.34 2.34 -6.72
C LEU A 62 -8.42 3.42 -6.89
N ALA A 63 -9.61 3.04 -7.36
CA ALA A 63 -10.72 3.98 -7.53
C ALA A 63 -11.17 4.58 -6.19
N GLN A 64 -11.25 3.77 -5.14
CA GLN A 64 -11.55 4.20 -3.78
C GLN A 64 -10.53 5.22 -3.27
N ASP A 65 -9.23 4.93 -3.39
CA ASP A 65 -8.17 5.84 -2.95
C ASP A 65 -8.14 7.14 -3.76
N VAL A 66 -8.34 7.07 -5.08
CA VAL A 66 -8.41 8.27 -5.92
C VAL A 66 -9.56 9.18 -5.49
N VAL A 67 -10.74 8.61 -5.22
CA VAL A 67 -11.90 9.37 -4.75
C VAL A 67 -11.66 9.92 -3.35
N ALA A 68 -11.12 9.12 -2.42
CA ALA A 68 -10.83 9.54 -1.06
C ALA A 68 -9.84 10.72 -1.05
N ILE A 69 -8.72 10.60 -1.76
CA ILE A 69 -7.71 11.65 -1.87
C ILE A 69 -8.31 12.90 -2.52
N ALA A 70 -9.08 12.75 -3.60
CA ALA A 70 -9.73 13.90 -4.25
C ALA A 70 -10.69 14.62 -3.30
N TYR A 71 -11.47 13.87 -2.52
CA TYR A 71 -12.38 14.43 -1.53
C TYR A 71 -11.64 15.15 -0.41
N GLU A 72 -10.50 14.62 0.06
CA GLU A 72 -9.60 15.34 0.98
C GLU A 72 -9.08 16.64 0.37
N GLN A 73 -8.68 16.65 -0.91
CA GLN A 73 -8.23 17.88 -1.57
C GLN A 73 -9.35 18.91 -1.71
N ILE A 74 -10.57 18.46 -2.01
CA ILE A 74 -11.76 19.32 -2.02
C ILE A 74 -11.96 19.95 -0.65
N ARG A 75 -11.93 19.16 0.42
CA ARG A 75 -12.09 19.66 1.79
C ARG A 75 -10.97 20.62 2.20
N ALA A 76 -9.74 20.35 1.80
CA ALA A 76 -8.59 21.20 2.11
C ALA A 76 -8.65 22.57 1.40
N LEU A 77 -9.22 22.61 0.20
CA LEU A 77 -9.34 23.84 -0.60
C LEU A 77 -10.73 24.49 -0.51
N ALA A 78 -11.67 23.85 0.20
CA ALA A 78 -13.02 24.34 0.38
C ALA A 78 -13.03 25.73 1.04
N GLY A 79 -13.90 26.63 0.56
CA GLY A 79 -13.94 28.01 1.05
C GLY A 79 -12.90 28.93 0.42
N THR A 80 -11.93 28.40 -0.33
CA THR A 80 -10.92 29.21 -1.02
C THR A 80 -11.34 29.56 -2.44
N THR A 81 -10.81 30.67 -2.97
CA THR A 81 -11.00 31.05 -4.38
C THR A 81 -9.84 30.52 -5.20
N GLN A 82 -10.09 29.51 -6.04
CA GLN A 82 -9.08 28.89 -6.91
C GLN A 82 -9.38 29.20 -8.37
N PRO A 83 -8.61 30.08 -9.05
CA PRO A 83 -8.91 30.49 -10.44
C PRO A 83 -8.99 29.34 -11.45
N TRP A 84 -8.33 28.21 -11.15
CA TRP A 84 -8.31 26.99 -11.98
C TRP A 84 -8.74 25.76 -11.17
N ALA A 85 -9.84 25.87 -10.41
CA ALA A 85 -10.27 24.87 -9.42
C ALA A 85 -10.17 23.40 -9.90
N ALA A 86 -10.70 23.06 -11.09
CA ALA A 86 -10.65 21.70 -11.64
C ALA A 86 -9.20 21.21 -11.79
N ARG A 87 -8.35 22.04 -12.41
CA ARG A 87 -6.95 21.71 -12.65
C ARG A 87 -6.19 21.58 -11.34
N THR A 88 -6.38 22.53 -10.42
CA THR A 88 -5.74 22.49 -9.11
C THR A 88 -6.10 21.21 -8.35
N LEU A 89 -7.38 20.82 -8.34
CA LEU A 89 -7.84 19.60 -7.67
C LEU A 89 -7.24 18.33 -8.30
N LEU A 90 -7.24 18.24 -9.64
CA LEU A 90 -6.64 17.08 -10.33
C LEU A 90 -5.11 17.03 -10.13
N ASP A 91 -4.43 18.17 -10.19
CA ASP A 91 -2.97 18.24 -10.04
C ASP A 91 -2.51 17.97 -8.60
N THR A 92 -3.27 18.42 -7.60
CA THR A 92 -3.00 18.11 -6.17
C THR A 92 -3.27 16.63 -5.88
N THR A 93 -4.40 16.09 -6.38
CA THR A 93 -4.72 14.66 -6.29
C THR A 93 -3.64 13.79 -6.93
N TRP A 94 -3.21 14.14 -8.15
CA TRP A 94 -2.12 13.44 -8.83
C TRP A 94 -0.81 13.49 -8.05
N ARG A 95 -0.43 14.66 -7.52
CA ARG A 95 0.79 14.79 -6.70
C ARG A 95 0.75 13.90 -5.46
N ARG A 96 -0.40 13.81 -4.79
CA ARG A 96 -0.57 12.95 -3.61
C ARG A 96 -0.45 11.46 -3.98
N LEU A 97 -1.13 11.03 -5.03
CA LEU A 97 -1.03 9.66 -5.54
C LEU A 97 0.39 9.29 -5.96
N ARG A 98 1.08 10.22 -6.63
CA ARG A 98 2.49 10.03 -7.01
C ARG A 98 3.41 9.91 -5.79
N SER A 99 3.21 10.71 -4.75
CA SER A 99 3.98 10.58 -3.51
C SER A 99 3.82 9.20 -2.88
N ILE A 100 2.60 8.65 -2.87
CA ILE A 100 2.33 7.30 -2.36
C ILE A 100 3.09 6.25 -3.18
N LEU A 101 3.08 6.37 -4.52
CA LEU A 101 3.85 5.50 -5.41
C LEU A 101 5.36 5.61 -5.15
N ASP A 102 5.88 6.83 -5.04
CA ASP A 102 7.30 7.09 -4.82
C ASP A 102 7.76 6.60 -3.42
N ASP A 103 6.90 6.70 -2.39
CA ASP A 103 7.14 6.16 -1.05
C ASP A 103 7.19 4.63 -1.06
N GLU A 104 6.26 3.97 -1.78
CA GLU A 104 6.21 2.51 -1.93
C GLU A 104 7.44 1.99 -2.69
N GLY A 105 7.82 2.66 -3.79
CA GLY A 105 9.03 2.34 -4.55
C GLY A 105 10.29 2.47 -3.69
N ARG A 106 10.40 3.55 -2.89
CA ARG A 106 11.50 3.73 -1.93
C ARG A 106 11.49 2.69 -0.83
N HIS A 107 10.32 2.33 -0.29
CA HIS A 107 10.19 1.28 0.72
C HIS A 107 10.70 -0.04 0.15
N ARG A 108 10.22 -0.46 -1.03
CA ARG A 108 10.67 -1.68 -1.70
C ARG A 108 12.17 -1.69 -2.00
N ALA A 109 12.73 -0.59 -2.51
CA ALA A 109 14.16 -0.49 -2.76
C ALA A 109 15.00 -0.67 -1.49
N ARG A 110 14.47 -0.25 -0.32
CA ARG A 110 15.11 -0.44 0.99
C ARG A 110 14.92 -1.85 1.55
N PHE A 111 13.81 -2.50 1.23
CA PHE A 111 13.42 -3.82 1.75
C PHE A 111 13.51 -4.93 0.70
N GLN A 112 14.38 -4.77 -0.32
CA GLN A 112 14.55 -5.80 -1.35
C GLN A 112 15.02 -7.11 -0.69
N PRO A 113 14.25 -8.21 -0.80
CA PRO A 113 14.62 -9.46 -0.16
C PRO A 113 15.90 -10.00 -0.78
N LEU A 114 16.82 -10.50 0.06
CA LEU A 114 18.09 -11.11 -0.35
C LEU A 114 17.91 -12.35 -1.24
N TRP A 115 16.68 -12.86 -1.37
CA TRP A 115 16.30 -13.98 -2.25
C TRP A 115 15.11 -13.61 -3.14
N PRO A 116 15.07 -14.06 -4.41
CA PRO A 116 13.91 -13.85 -5.29
C PRO A 116 12.72 -14.62 -4.72
N SER A 117 11.77 -13.90 -4.14
CA SER A 117 10.53 -14.49 -3.64
C SER A 117 9.57 -14.60 -4.82
N ALA A 118 9.28 -15.83 -5.26
CA ALA A 118 8.19 -16.05 -6.20
C ALA A 118 6.88 -15.69 -5.48
N GLU A 119 6.09 -14.78 -6.06
CA GLU A 119 4.71 -14.53 -5.63
C GLU A 119 3.92 -15.84 -5.83
N ILE A 120 3.66 -16.56 -4.74
CA ILE A 120 2.80 -17.75 -4.75
C ILE A 120 1.40 -17.28 -4.35
N GLU A 121 0.45 -17.31 -5.29
CA GLU A 121 -0.99 -17.18 -4.99
C GLU A 121 -1.42 -18.29 -4.03
N SER A 122 -2.02 -17.91 -2.90
CA SER A 122 -2.46 -18.83 -1.83
C SER A 122 -3.86 -19.40 -2.13
N PRO A 123 -4.01 -20.73 -2.26
CA PRO A 123 -5.33 -21.37 -2.31
C PRO A 123 -5.98 -21.41 -0.91
N ALA A 124 -7.32 -21.44 -0.88
CA ALA A 124 -8.14 -21.19 0.32
C ALA A 124 -8.11 -22.28 1.41
N ASP A 125 -7.54 -23.46 1.14
CA ASP A 125 -7.39 -24.53 2.14
C ASP A 125 -6.00 -24.44 2.78
N ARG A 126 -5.87 -23.61 3.81
CA ARG A 126 -4.59 -23.39 4.48
C ARG A 126 -4.09 -24.68 5.11
N SER A 127 -2.97 -25.18 4.61
CA SER A 127 -2.26 -26.28 5.26
C SER A 127 -1.77 -25.85 6.66
N PRO A 128 -1.56 -26.79 7.61
CA PRO A 128 -0.99 -26.46 8.93
C PRO A 128 0.33 -25.69 8.84
N ALA A 129 1.11 -25.90 7.78
CA ALA A 129 2.35 -25.16 7.52
C ALA A 129 2.10 -23.69 7.13
N GLU A 130 1.02 -23.41 6.39
CA GLU A 130 0.61 -22.03 6.05
C GLU A 130 0.06 -21.27 7.26
N HIS A 131 -0.64 -21.96 8.16
CA HIS A 131 -1.06 -21.34 9.43
C HIS A 131 0.14 -20.93 10.28
N VAL A 132 1.16 -21.81 10.37
CA VAL A 132 2.41 -21.51 11.06
C VAL A 132 3.19 -20.39 10.35
N ALA A 133 3.20 -20.37 9.01
CA ALA A 133 3.82 -19.28 8.25
C ALA A 133 3.17 -17.93 8.55
N GLN A 134 1.83 -17.87 8.61
CA GLN A 134 1.10 -16.65 8.93
C GLN A 134 1.40 -16.16 10.35
N LEU A 135 1.41 -17.05 11.35
CA LEU A 135 1.75 -16.69 12.73
C LEU A 135 3.16 -16.10 12.85
N VAL A 136 4.12 -16.61 12.08
CA VAL A 136 5.48 -16.07 12.04
C VAL A 136 5.49 -14.67 11.42
N ILE A 137 4.73 -14.45 10.34
CA ILE A 137 4.62 -13.13 9.69
C ILE A 137 4.02 -12.11 10.66
N ASP A 138 2.92 -12.47 11.32
CA ASP A 138 2.21 -11.59 12.26
C ASP A 138 3.10 -11.25 13.47
N ALA A 139 3.82 -12.22 14.03
CA ALA A 139 4.71 -12.01 15.18
C ALA A 139 5.93 -11.13 14.85
N VAL A 140 6.44 -11.18 13.62
CA VAL A 140 7.51 -10.27 13.16
C VAL A 140 6.94 -8.87 12.91
N GLY A 141 5.76 -8.78 12.29
CA GLY A 141 5.06 -7.51 12.07
C GLY A 141 4.76 -6.76 13.37
N ASP A 142 4.38 -7.50 14.42
CA ASP A 142 4.12 -6.98 15.76
C ASP A 142 5.40 -6.73 16.59
N GLY A 143 6.59 -7.01 16.03
CA GLY A 143 7.88 -6.83 16.70
C GLY A 143 8.13 -7.78 17.88
N ARG A 144 7.32 -8.83 18.03
CA ARG A 144 7.47 -9.85 19.11
C ARG A 144 8.54 -10.87 18.78
N LEU A 145 8.81 -11.08 17.49
CA LEU A 145 9.80 -12.03 17.01
C LEU A 145 10.88 -11.31 16.18
N ASP A 146 12.15 -11.48 16.57
CA ASP A 146 13.27 -11.00 15.77
C ASP A 146 13.35 -11.74 14.43
N GLN A 147 13.75 -11.02 13.38
CA GLN A 147 13.83 -11.51 12.00
C GLN A 147 14.75 -12.74 11.88
N SER A 148 15.85 -12.78 12.65
CA SER A 148 16.76 -13.92 12.67
C SER A 148 16.12 -15.16 13.31
N GLY A 149 15.33 -14.96 14.38
CA GLY A 149 14.60 -16.04 15.06
C GLY A 149 13.44 -16.59 14.23
N ALA A 150 12.75 -15.72 13.50
CA ALA A 150 11.67 -16.06 12.58
C ALA A 150 12.16 -16.91 11.41
N GLN A 151 13.28 -16.54 10.80
CA GLN A 151 13.87 -17.29 9.67
C GLN A 151 14.26 -18.72 10.07
N LEU A 152 14.90 -18.91 11.23
CA LEU A 152 15.30 -20.23 11.72
C LEU A 152 14.08 -21.11 12.03
N PHE A 153 13.03 -20.53 12.60
CA PHE A 153 11.80 -21.24 12.90
C PHE A 153 11.05 -21.63 11.61
N TYR A 154 10.93 -20.71 10.64
CA TYR A 154 10.31 -20.95 9.34
C TYR A 154 11.04 -22.05 8.56
N ALA A 155 12.37 -21.97 8.46
CA ALA A 155 13.17 -22.98 7.78
C ALA A 155 13.00 -24.38 8.42
N ARG A 156 12.96 -24.44 9.75
CA ARG A 156 12.81 -25.72 10.46
C ARG A 156 11.40 -26.30 10.38
N ARG A 157 10.35 -25.46 10.49
CA ARG A 157 8.96 -25.92 10.65
C ARG A 157 8.10 -25.84 9.41
N VAL A 158 8.36 -24.89 8.53
CA VAL A 158 7.62 -24.72 7.27
C VAL A 158 8.37 -25.40 6.12
N LEU A 159 9.69 -25.22 6.04
CA LEU A 159 10.51 -25.83 4.98
C LEU A 159 11.03 -27.24 5.32
N GLY A 160 10.97 -27.65 6.59
CA GLY A 160 11.37 -28.98 7.04
C GLY A 160 12.89 -29.19 7.14
N ASP A 161 13.69 -28.12 7.09
CA ASP A 161 15.15 -28.21 7.09
C ASP A 161 15.69 -28.87 8.36
N SER A 162 16.71 -29.71 8.19
CA SER A 162 17.40 -30.33 9.31
C SER A 162 18.28 -29.33 10.08
N LEU A 163 18.50 -29.53 11.38
CA LEU A 163 19.46 -28.70 12.12
C LEU A 163 20.88 -28.77 11.52
N ASN A 164 21.22 -29.89 10.87
CA ASN A 164 22.52 -30.06 10.22
C ASN A 164 22.66 -29.23 8.94
N SER A 165 21.56 -28.95 8.23
CA SER A 165 21.59 -28.06 7.05
C SER A 165 21.62 -26.58 7.45
N LEU A 166 21.14 -26.22 8.65
CA LEU A 166 21.09 -24.83 9.13
C LEU A 166 22.38 -24.33 9.79
N VAL A 167 23.17 -25.20 10.42
CA VAL A 167 24.47 -24.85 11.05
C VAL A 167 25.44 -24.14 10.09
N PRO A 168 25.73 -24.67 8.89
CA PRO A 168 26.68 -24.02 7.98
C PRO A 168 26.16 -22.69 7.41
N VAL A 169 24.84 -22.52 7.29
CA VAL A 169 24.20 -21.32 6.72
C VAL A 169 24.08 -20.20 7.76
N SER A 170 23.81 -20.55 9.01
CA SER A 170 23.62 -19.59 10.11
C SER A 170 24.92 -19.21 10.83
N GLY A 171 25.99 -20.00 10.67
CA GLY A 171 27.25 -19.83 11.41
C GLY A 171 27.13 -20.07 12.93
N LEU A 172 25.98 -20.58 13.40
CA LEU A 172 25.68 -20.79 14.81
C LEU A 172 25.91 -22.24 15.24
N SER A 173 26.26 -22.42 16.52
CA SER A 173 26.39 -23.76 17.10
C SER A 173 25.02 -24.47 17.15
N ARG A 174 25.02 -25.81 17.06
CA ARG A 174 23.78 -26.61 17.15
C ARG A 174 22.98 -26.35 18.41
N TRP A 175 23.66 -26.11 19.53
CA TRP A 175 23.01 -25.86 20.82
C TRP A 175 22.29 -24.50 20.80
N THR A 176 22.97 -23.45 20.34
CA THR A 176 22.42 -22.09 20.20
C THR A 176 21.24 -22.05 19.21
N LEU A 177 21.31 -22.82 18.12
CA LEU A 177 20.20 -22.94 17.18
C LEU A 177 18.96 -23.58 17.82
N ARG A 178 19.14 -24.64 18.61
CA ARG A 178 18.02 -25.29 19.31
C ARG A 178 17.39 -24.37 20.34
N GLU A 179 18.20 -23.64 21.09
CA GLU A 179 17.74 -22.68 22.09
C GLU A 179 16.95 -21.54 21.43
N ARG A 180 17.46 -20.97 20.34
CA ARG A 180 16.76 -19.91 19.59
C ARG A 180 15.46 -20.40 18.97
N ILE A 181 15.44 -21.59 18.36
CA ILE A 181 14.22 -22.16 17.78
C ILE A 181 13.18 -22.44 18.87
N ALA A 182 13.60 -22.93 20.04
CA ALA A 182 12.71 -23.15 21.18
C ALA A 182 12.16 -21.82 21.73
N GLY A 183 12.99 -20.77 21.82
CA GLY A 183 12.56 -19.42 22.21
C GLY A 183 11.54 -18.85 21.23
N SER A 184 11.80 -18.92 19.92
CA SER A 184 10.84 -18.50 18.89
C SER A 184 9.53 -19.28 18.96
N ALA A 185 9.58 -20.59 19.23
CA ALA A 185 8.39 -21.44 19.37
C ALA A 185 7.53 -21.02 20.58
N GLN A 186 8.16 -20.66 21.69
CA GLN A 186 7.46 -20.18 22.89
C GLN A 186 6.76 -18.84 22.64
N VAL A 187 7.44 -17.90 21.98
CA VAL A 187 6.87 -16.58 21.62
C VAL A 187 5.64 -16.72 20.72
N LEU A 188 5.65 -17.69 19.79
CA LEU A 188 4.51 -17.96 18.91
C LEU A 188 3.38 -18.71 19.61
N ALA A 189 3.70 -19.58 20.58
CA ALA A 189 2.72 -20.26 21.40
C ALA A 189 1.98 -19.30 22.35
N ASP A 190 2.68 -18.30 22.88
CA ASP A 190 2.09 -17.27 23.75
C ASP A 190 1.22 -16.26 22.98
N ALA A 191 1.29 -16.27 21.63
CA ALA A 191 0.55 -15.38 20.73
C ALA A 191 -0.70 -16.02 20.08
N SER A 192 -0.92 -17.33 20.31
CA SER A 192 -2.08 -18.10 19.81
C SER A 192 -3.15 -18.25 20.88
#